data_AF-A0A357VS37-F1
#
_entry.id   AF-A0A357VS37-F1
#
_cell.length_a   1.000
_cell.length_b   1.000
_cell.length_c   1.000
_cell.angle_alpha   90.00
_cell.angle_beta   90.00
_cell.angle_gamma   90.00
#
_symmetry.space_group_name_H-M   'P 1'
#
loop_
_entity.id
_entity.type
_entity.pdbx_description
1 polymer ?
#
loop_
_entity_poly.entity_id
_entity_poly.type
_entity_poly.pdbx_seq_one_letter_code
_entity_poly.pdbx_strand_id
1 'polypeptide(L)'
;MYSREDLIKKIVDEKGLQAIPNLIELLDDEDYEVRELARDALSVMAPEGKEYLLQEFKRRFNLNLQDDTVLLYLAELLSDLNCHEIVENLKMMFNKFSDERAFPLILENLLKITKDESYLDILKTYIDSDEGEIEEISVMAITELPSRKTLDILLEKYYKTTN
;
A
#
# COMPACT_ATOMS: atom_id res chain seq x y z
N MET A 1 17.67 -22.40 -12.52
CA MET A 1 16.38 -21.68 -12.36
C MET A 1 16.75 -20.36 -11.70
N TYR A 2 16.47 -19.22 -12.34
CA TYR A 2 16.79 -17.91 -11.75
C TYR A 2 15.91 -17.69 -10.51
N SER A 3 16.46 -17.10 -9.45
CA SER A 3 15.65 -16.68 -8.31
C SER A 3 14.85 -15.43 -8.66
N ARG A 4 13.80 -15.13 -7.88
CA ARG A 4 12.99 -13.91 -8.03
C ARG A 4 13.84 -12.65 -7.90
N GLU A 5 14.75 -12.65 -6.94
CA GLU A 5 15.72 -11.56 -6.72
C GLU A 5 16.65 -11.37 -7.93
N ASP A 6 17.11 -12.46 -8.55
CA ASP A 6 17.94 -12.38 -9.77
C ASP A 6 17.18 -11.75 -10.93
N LEU A 7 15.88 -12.03 -11.07
CA LEU A 7 15.04 -11.45 -12.11
C LEU A 7 14.85 -9.95 -11.88
N ILE A 8 14.50 -9.53 -10.66
CA ILE A 8 14.34 -8.12 -10.31
C ILE A 8 15.65 -7.37 -10.55
N LYS A 9 16.77 -7.90 -10.06
CA LYS A 9 18.09 -7.33 -10.27
C LYS A 9 18.40 -7.15 -11.75
N LYS A 10 18.11 -8.16 -12.57
CA LYS A 10 18.33 -8.08 -14.02
C LYS A 10 17.47 -6.99 -14.68
N ILE A 11 16.21 -6.85 -14.28
CA ILE A 11 15.33 -5.76 -14.77
C ILE A 11 15.95 -4.41 -14.44
N VAL A 12 16.39 -4.22 -13.19
CA VAL A 12 17.02 -2.98 -12.72
C VAL A 12 18.32 -2.69 -13.46
N ASP A 13 19.20 -3.67 -13.58
CA ASP A 13 20.52 -3.51 -14.20
C ASP A 13 20.42 -3.24 -15.72
N GLU A 14 19.49 -3.89 -16.43
CA GLU A 14 19.38 -3.78 -17.89
C GLU A 14 18.52 -2.61 -18.36
N LYS A 15 17.48 -2.24 -17.60
CA LYS A 15 16.48 -1.23 -18.01
C LYS A 15 16.45 0.00 -17.12
N GLY A 16 16.83 -0.12 -15.85
CA GLY A 16 16.74 0.96 -14.87
C GLY A 16 15.36 1.62 -14.85
N LEU A 17 15.34 2.94 -14.69
CA LEU A 17 14.10 3.75 -14.62
C LEU A 17 13.24 3.67 -15.89
N GLN A 18 13.79 3.27 -17.04
CA GLN A 18 13.01 3.12 -18.26
C GLN A 18 12.02 1.94 -18.20
N ALA A 19 12.18 1.03 -17.24
CA ALA A 19 11.23 -0.06 -17.02
C ALA A 19 9.94 0.39 -16.32
N ILE A 20 9.98 1.49 -15.56
CA ILE A 20 8.88 1.91 -14.68
C ILE A 20 7.53 1.98 -15.40
N PRO A 21 7.38 2.60 -16.58
CA PRO A 21 6.09 2.66 -17.28
C PRO A 21 5.51 1.26 -17.55
N ASN A 22 6.34 0.34 -18.06
CA ASN A 22 5.90 -1.03 -18.37
C ASN A 22 5.59 -1.81 -17.09
N LEU A 23 6.37 -1.63 -16.02
CA LEU A 23 6.10 -2.29 -14.75
C LEU A 23 4.78 -1.81 -14.14
N ILE A 24 4.43 -0.53 -14.29
CA ILE A 24 3.13 -0.01 -13.84
C ILE A 24 1.98 -0.62 -14.63
N GLU A 25 2.14 -0.88 -15.93
CA GLU A 25 1.13 -1.60 -16.72
C GLU A 25 0.96 -3.05 -16.21
N LEU A 26 2.05 -3.71 -15.84
CA LEU A 26 2.04 -5.08 -15.32
C LEU A 26 1.44 -5.22 -13.91
N LEU A 27 1.18 -4.13 -13.19
CA LEU A 27 0.46 -4.18 -11.91
C LEU A 27 -1.01 -4.57 -12.07
N ASP A 28 -1.56 -4.52 -13.28
CA ASP A 28 -2.93 -4.94 -13.60
C ASP A 28 -2.96 -6.24 -14.42
N ASP A 29 -1.83 -6.96 -14.51
CA ASP A 29 -1.74 -8.23 -15.23
C ASP A 29 -2.66 -9.28 -14.57
N GLU A 30 -3.22 -10.21 -15.35
CA GLU A 30 -4.11 -11.25 -14.83
C GLU A 30 -3.35 -12.25 -13.93
N ASP A 31 -2.07 -12.49 -14.20
CA ASP A 31 -1.22 -13.40 -13.44
C ASP A 31 -0.72 -12.72 -12.15
N TYR A 32 -1.05 -13.33 -11.01
CA TYR A 32 -0.61 -12.86 -9.70
C TYR A 32 0.90 -12.78 -9.57
N GLU A 33 1.65 -13.75 -10.11
CA GLU A 33 3.12 -13.76 -10.02
C GLU A 33 3.73 -12.61 -10.83
N VAL A 34 3.09 -12.25 -11.95
CA VAL A 34 3.52 -11.10 -12.78
C VAL A 34 3.27 -9.79 -12.04
N ARG A 35 2.09 -9.60 -11.45
CA ARG A 35 1.77 -8.40 -10.64
C ARG A 35 2.74 -8.23 -9.49
N GLU A 36 2.98 -9.30 -8.73
CA GLU A 36 3.90 -9.26 -7.60
C GLU A 36 5.33 -8.96 -8.06
N LEU A 37 5.79 -9.54 -9.18
CA LEU A 37 7.13 -9.28 -9.70
C LEU A 37 7.28 -7.81 -10.12
N ALA A 38 6.24 -7.25 -10.73
CA ALA A 38 6.18 -5.84 -11.09
C ALA A 38 6.21 -4.94 -9.85
N ARG A 39 5.42 -5.27 -8.80
CA ARG A 39 5.42 -4.55 -7.53
C ARG A 39 6.80 -4.55 -6.87
N ASP A 40 7.43 -5.71 -6.77
CA ASP A 40 8.74 -5.84 -6.12
C ASP A 40 9.83 -5.08 -6.90
N ALA A 41 9.82 -5.16 -8.23
CA ALA A 41 10.74 -4.40 -9.07
C ALA A 41 10.51 -2.88 -8.95
N LEU A 42 9.25 -2.44 -8.91
CA LEU A 42 8.91 -1.04 -8.69
C LEU A 42 9.34 -0.54 -7.31
N SER A 43 9.20 -1.35 -6.25
CA SER A 43 9.68 -1.02 -4.91
C SER A 43 11.18 -0.75 -4.88
N VAL A 44 11.97 -1.59 -5.55
CA VAL A 44 13.43 -1.38 -5.69
C VAL A 44 13.74 -0.11 -6.47
N MET A 45 12.96 0.24 -7.49
CA MET A 45 13.16 1.43 -8.32
C MET A 45 12.54 2.70 -7.76
N ALA A 46 11.69 2.61 -6.73
CA ALA A 46 10.88 3.71 -6.25
C ALA A 46 11.70 4.90 -5.73
N PRO A 47 12.81 4.72 -4.98
CA PRO A 47 13.60 5.86 -4.50
C PRO A 47 14.12 6.76 -5.63
N GLU A 48 14.67 6.18 -6.69
CA GLU A 48 15.18 6.91 -7.85
C GLU A 48 14.04 7.33 -8.81
N GLY A 49 12.98 6.54 -8.88
CA GLY A 49 11.81 6.74 -9.75
C GLY A 49 10.69 7.60 -9.17
N LYS A 50 10.87 8.13 -7.95
CA LYS A 50 9.82 8.80 -7.17
C LYS A 50 9.01 9.83 -7.96
N GLU A 51 9.69 10.71 -8.69
CA GLU A 51 9.03 11.78 -9.44
C GLU A 51 8.08 11.23 -10.52
N TYR A 52 8.50 10.18 -11.22
CA TYR A 52 7.66 9.52 -12.21
C TYR A 52 6.45 8.84 -11.54
N LEU A 53 6.68 8.11 -10.45
CA LEU A 53 5.61 7.44 -9.69
C LEU A 53 4.59 8.45 -9.16
N LEU A 54 5.04 9.60 -8.65
CA LEU A 54 4.17 10.68 -8.19
C LEU A 54 3.34 11.26 -9.34
N GLN A 55 3.95 11.54 -10.49
CA GLN A 55 3.23 12.03 -11.67
C GLN A 55 2.17 11.04 -12.15
N GLU A 56 2.51 9.75 -12.20
CA GLU A 56 1.59 8.70 -12.63
C GLU A 56 0.45 8.49 -11.62
N PHE A 57 0.74 8.51 -10.32
CA PHE A 57 -0.27 8.49 -9.27
C PHE A 57 -1.27 9.65 -9.45
N LYS A 58 -0.77 10.88 -9.63
CA LYS A 58 -1.64 12.06 -9.83
C LYS A 58 -2.46 11.94 -11.12
N ARG A 59 -1.86 11.44 -12.19
CA ARG A 59 -2.54 11.20 -13.47
C ARG A 59 -3.71 10.22 -13.28
N ARG A 60 -3.45 9.04 -12.70
CA ARG A 60 -4.48 8.01 -12.43
C ARG A 60 -5.56 8.49 -11.48
N PHE A 61 -5.19 9.15 -10.40
CA PHE A 61 -6.15 9.74 -9.46
C PHE A 61 -7.16 10.66 -10.17
N ASN A 62 -6.68 11.45 -11.13
CA ASN A 62 -7.49 12.39 -11.92
C ASN A 62 -8.32 11.72 -13.02
N LEU A 63 -7.97 10.51 -13.47
CA LEU A 63 -8.84 9.74 -14.39
C LEU A 63 -10.16 9.34 -13.72
N ASN A 64 -10.20 9.33 -12.39
CA ASN A 64 -11.38 8.99 -11.61
C ASN A 64 -11.95 7.60 -11.94
N LEU A 65 -11.05 6.64 -12.17
CA LEU A 65 -11.40 5.23 -12.26
C LEU A 65 -11.87 4.73 -10.89
N GLN A 66 -12.92 3.92 -10.90
CA GLN A 66 -13.42 3.23 -9.72
C GLN A 66 -12.59 1.97 -9.50
N ASP A 67 -12.24 1.66 -8.25
CA ASP A 67 -11.54 0.44 -7.86
C ASP A 67 -10.18 0.25 -8.57
N ASP A 68 -9.45 1.34 -8.84
CA ASP A 68 -8.12 1.30 -9.48
C ASP A 68 -7.06 0.74 -8.52
N THR A 69 -6.81 -0.56 -8.60
CA THR A 69 -5.81 -1.28 -7.79
C THR A 69 -4.40 -0.75 -8.02
N VAL A 70 -4.06 -0.36 -9.25
CA VAL A 70 -2.76 0.24 -9.57
C VAL A 70 -2.57 1.57 -8.84
N LEU A 71 -3.64 2.36 -8.68
CA LEU A 71 -3.60 3.58 -7.86
C LEU A 71 -3.25 3.29 -6.40
N LEU A 72 -3.76 2.20 -5.80
CA LEU A 72 -3.39 1.79 -4.44
C LEU A 72 -1.92 1.41 -4.34
N TYR A 73 -1.41 0.60 -5.27
CA TYR A 73 0.00 0.21 -5.28
C TYR A 73 0.93 1.43 -5.43
N LEU A 74 0.59 2.37 -6.30
CA LEU A 74 1.36 3.62 -6.41
C LEU A 74 1.31 4.44 -5.12
N ALA A 75 0.17 4.45 -4.44
CA ALA A 75 0.02 5.12 -3.15
C ALA A 75 0.90 4.50 -2.08
N GLU A 76 0.99 3.17 -2.02
CA GLU A 76 1.85 2.41 -1.12
C GLU A 76 3.33 2.73 -1.35
N LEU A 77 3.81 2.59 -2.58
CA LEU A 77 5.19 2.92 -2.95
C LEU A 77 5.58 4.36 -2.54
N LEU A 78 4.69 5.32 -2.77
CA LEU A 78 4.91 6.71 -2.40
C LEU A 78 4.84 6.93 -0.88
N SER A 79 4.01 6.16 -0.17
CA SER A 79 3.89 6.22 1.29
C SER A 79 5.13 5.67 1.99
N ASP A 80 5.71 4.59 1.47
CA ASP A 80 6.99 4.04 1.95
C ASP A 80 8.14 5.05 1.80
N LEU A 81 8.08 5.88 0.74
CA LEU A 81 8.98 7.01 0.53
C LEU A 81 8.60 8.29 1.31
N ASN A 82 7.63 8.21 2.21
CA ASN A 82 7.10 9.34 3.00
C ASN A 82 6.69 10.54 2.13
N CYS A 83 6.06 10.29 0.98
CA CYS A 83 5.63 11.31 0.02
C CYS A 83 4.39 12.07 0.53
N HIS A 84 4.60 13.19 1.24
CA HIS A 84 3.51 13.98 1.81
C HIS A 84 2.60 14.63 0.75
N GLU A 85 3.07 14.74 -0.49
CA GLU A 85 2.30 15.32 -1.60
C GLU A 85 1.00 14.56 -1.90
N ILE A 86 0.86 13.30 -1.49
CA ILE A 86 -0.33 12.47 -1.78
C ILE A 86 -1.34 12.39 -0.63
N VAL A 87 -1.09 13.03 0.52
CA VAL A 87 -1.97 12.91 1.72
C VAL A 87 -3.42 13.30 1.44
N GLU A 88 -3.65 14.43 0.77
CA GLU A 88 -5.02 14.87 0.45
C GLU A 88 -5.68 13.93 -0.58
N ASN A 89 -4.91 13.33 -1.49
CA ASN A 89 -5.44 12.32 -2.40
C ASN A 89 -5.86 11.06 -1.65
N LEU A 90 -5.03 10.56 -0.73
CA LEU A 90 -5.35 9.39 0.10
C LEU A 90 -6.66 9.60 0.88
N LYS A 91 -6.86 10.78 1.49
CA LYS A 91 -8.12 11.12 2.17
C LYS A 91 -9.34 11.09 1.24
N MET A 92 -9.14 11.39 -0.04
CA MET A 92 -10.21 11.34 -1.05
C MET A 92 -10.39 9.95 -1.66
N MET A 93 -9.43 9.03 -1.51
CA MET A 93 -9.47 7.70 -2.13
C MET A 93 -10.59 6.82 -1.58
N PHE A 94 -11.04 7.01 -0.34
CA PHE A 94 -12.20 6.25 0.20
C PHE A 94 -13.45 6.34 -0.69
N ASN A 95 -13.63 7.44 -1.44
CA ASN A 95 -14.77 7.62 -2.34
C ASN A 95 -14.57 6.98 -3.73
N LYS A 96 -13.40 6.38 -3.97
CA LYS A 96 -13.00 5.77 -5.26
C LYS A 96 -13.01 4.24 -5.21
N PHE A 97 -13.11 3.65 -4.02
CA PHE A 97 -13.17 2.21 -3.83
C PHE A 97 -14.53 1.81 -3.30
N SER A 98 -15.14 0.81 -3.93
CA SER A 98 -16.35 0.15 -3.48
C SER A 98 -16.05 -1.05 -2.60
N ASP A 99 -14.88 -1.66 -2.77
CA ASP A 99 -14.40 -2.75 -1.95
C ASP A 99 -13.83 -2.23 -0.62
N GLU A 100 -14.46 -2.62 0.49
CA GLU A 100 -14.07 -2.18 1.83
C GLU A 100 -12.67 -2.67 2.24
N ARG A 101 -12.15 -3.72 1.59
CA ARG A 101 -10.78 -4.22 1.82
C ARG A 101 -9.72 -3.18 1.45
N ALA A 102 -10.05 -2.23 0.58
CA ALA A 102 -9.16 -1.11 0.26
C ALA A 102 -9.01 -0.10 1.41
N PHE A 103 -9.97 -0.04 2.35
CA PHE A 103 -9.98 1.03 3.36
C PHE A 103 -8.87 0.89 4.39
N PRO A 104 -8.60 -0.29 4.98
CA PRO A 104 -7.43 -0.48 5.84
C PRO A 104 -6.11 -0.17 5.13
N LEU A 105 -5.96 -0.49 3.84
CA LEU A 105 -4.77 -0.15 3.04
C LEU A 105 -4.61 1.37 2.84
N ILE A 106 -5.71 2.09 2.61
CA ILE A 106 -5.66 3.57 2.50
C ILE A 106 -5.29 4.18 3.86
N LEU A 107 -5.86 3.66 4.95
CA LEU A 107 -5.56 4.09 6.32
C LEU A 107 -4.11 3.81 6.71
N GLU A 108 -3.58 2.65 6.33
CA GLU A 108 -2.17 2.30 6.49
C GLU A 108 -1.27 3.34 5.83
N ASN A 109 -1.54 3.69 4.57
CA ASN A 109 -0.76 4.68 3.83
C ASN A 109 -0.82 6.07 4.48
N LEU A 110 -2.01 6.48 4.96
CA LEU A 110 -2.17 7.71 5.73
C LEU A 110 -1.37 7.65 7.05
N LEU A 111 -1.45 6.55 7.79
CA LEU A 111 -0.70 6.33 9.02
C LEU A 111 0.81 6.35 8.78
N LYS A 112 1.30 5.68 7.73
CA LYS A 112 2.70 5.63 7.31
C LYS A 112 3.25 7.04 7.09
N ILE A 113 2.55 7.89 6.35
CA ILE A 113 3.04 9.24 6.03
C ILE A 113 2.86 10.20 7.20
N THR A 114 1.67 10.25 7.80
CA THR A 114 1.31 11.30 8.76
C THR A 114 1.75 10.99 10.19
N LYS A 115 1.93 9.70 10.51
CA LYS A 115 2.13 9.19 11.88
C LYS A 115 1.01 9.62 12.84
N ASP A 116 -0.16 9.95 12.32
CA ASP A 116 -1.32 10.38 13.10
C ASP A 116 -2.02 9.17 13.72
N GLU A 117 -1.93 9.06 15.04
CA GLU A 117 -2.52 7.96 15.81
C GLU A 117 -4.06 7.93 15.77
N SER A 118 -4.75 8.95 15.25
CA SER A 118 -6.20 8.89 15.03
C SER A 118 -6.56 7.83 13.99
N TYR A 119 -5.69 7.54 13.02
CA TYR A 119 -5.89 6.44 12.08
C TYR A 119 -5.83 5.06 12.75
N LEU A 120 -5.10 4.91 13.87
CA LEU A 120 -5.12 3.68 14.66
C LEU A 120 -6.49 3.42 15.30
N ASP A 121 -7.22 4.47 15.70
CA ASP A 121 -8.58 4.32 16.24
C ASP A 121 -9.55 3.81 15.16
N ILE A 122 -9.36 4.27 13.92
CA ILE A 122 -10.16 3.82 12.79
C ILE A 122 -9.79 2.38 12.43
N LEU A 123 -8.50 2.06 12.29
CA LEU A 123 -8.04 0.70 11.99
C LEU A 123 -8.50 -0.31 13.05
N LYS A 124 -8.58 0.09 14.33
CA LYS A 124 -9.13 -0.75 15.39
C LYS A 124 -10.54 -1.26 15.08
N THR A 125 -11.40 -0.46 14.43
CA THR A 125 -12.76 -0.91 14.10
C THR A 125 -12.79 -2.04 13.07
N TYR A 126 -11.73 -2.18 12.27
CA TYR A 126 -11.60 -3.23 11.27
C TYR A 126 -10.91 -4.50 11.81
N ILE A 127 -10.12 -4.38 12.89
CA ILE A 127 -9.50 -5.55 13.56
C ILE A 127 -10.56 -6.46 14.19
N ASP A 128 -11.71 -5.92 14.56
CA ASP A 128 -12.84 -6.69 15.12
C ASP A 128 -13.79 -7.22 14.03
N SER A 129 -13.43 -7.10 12.74
CA SER A 129 -14.22 -7.65 11.63
C SER A 129 -14.26 -9.18 11.66
N ASP A 130 -15.44 -9.76 11.37
CA ASP A 130 -15.59 -11.21 11.15
C ASP A 130 -14.98 -11.67 9.81
N GLU A 131 -14.61 -10.72 8.94
CA GLU A 131 -13.94 -10.98 7.67
C GLU A 131 -12.42 -11.08 7.89
N GLY A 132 -11.90 -12.31 7.87
CA GLY A 132 -10.50 -12.60 8.21
C GLY A 132 -9.45 -11.84 7.37
N GLU A 133 -9.75 -11.54 6.10
CA GLU A 133 -8.84 -10.76 5.24
C GLU A 133 -8.75 -9.29 5.70
N ILE A 134 -9.89 -8.66 6.05
CA ILE A 134 -9.93 -7.28 6.56
C ILE A 134 -9.24 -7.20 7.92
N GLU A 135 -9.48 -8.19 8.80
CA GLU A 135 -8.79 -8.29 10.08
C GLU A 135 -7.26 -8.34 9.88
N GLU A 136 -6.78 -9.24 9.01
CA GLU A 136 -5.34 -9.43 8.75
C GLU A 136 -4.69 -8.14 8.23
N ILE A 137 -5.30 -7.50 7.22
CA ILE A 137 -4.80 -6.24 6.67
C ILE A 137 -4.76 -5.15 7.75
N SER A 138 -5.78 -5.09 8.60
CA SER A 138 -5.87 -4.07 9.65
C SER A 138 -4.83 -4.28 10.76
N VAL A 139 -4.56 -5.54 11.12
CA VAL A 139 -3.48 -5.89 12.05
C VAL A 139 -2.13 -5.50 11.46
N MET A 140 -1.87 -5.79 10.18
CA MET A 140 -0.66 -5.34 9.50
C MET A 140 -0.54 -3.82 9.54
N ALA A 141 -1.60 -3.11 9.13
CA ALA A 141 -1.63 -1.65 9.06
C ALA A 141 -1.29 -0.97 10.39
N ILE A 142 -1.81 -1.43 11.53
CA ILE A 142 -1.50 -0.79 12.81
C ILE A 142 -0.05 -1.00 13.25
N THR A 143 0.61 -2.07 12.78
CA THR A 143 2.02 -2.34 13.12
C THR A 143 3.01 -1.41 12.43
N GLU A 144 2.58 -0.72 11.37
CA GLU A 144 3.34 0.34 10.69
C GLU A 144 3.68 1.54 11.59
N LEU A 145 2.91 1.74 12.67
CA LEU A 145 3.24 2.70 13.71
C LEU A 145 3.52 1.98 15.03
N PRO A 146 4.77 1.60 15.33
CA PRO A 146 5.14 1.07 16.63
C PRO A 146 4.97 2.13 17.72
N SER A 147 3.83 2.10 18.40
CA SER A 147 3.53 3.01 19.51
C SER A 147 2.88 2.28 20.68
N ARG A 148 2.78 2.97 21.83
CA ARG A 148 2.10 2.41 23.00
C ARG A 148 0.64 2.07 22.69
N LYS A 149 -0.01 2.90 21.87
CA LYS A 149 -1.41 2.71 21.46
C LYS A 149 -1.58 1.46 20.61
N THR A 150 -0.67 1.21 19.67
CA THR A 150 -0.65 -0.03 18.88
C THR A 150 -0.53 -1.26 19.77
N LEU A 151 0.37 -1.23 20.78
CA LEU A 151 0.48 -2.32 21.75
C LEU A 151 -0.81 -2.51 22.54
N ASP A 152 -1.43 -1.43 23.02
CA ASP A 152 -2.66 -1.51 23.80
C ASP A 152 -3.83 -2.09 22.96
N ILE A 153 -3.92 -1.74 21.66
CA ILE A 153 -4.89 -2.32 20.70
C ILE A 153 -4.66 -3.83 20.53
N LEU A 154 -3.42 -4.25 20.25
CA LEU A 154 -3.09 -5.67 20.05
C LEU A 154 -3.30 -6.49 21.33
N LEU A 155 -2.95 -5.94 22.50
CA LEU A 155 -3.21 -6.57 23.79
C LEU A 155 -4.71 -6.75 24.04
N GLU A 156 -5.52 -5.76 23.69
CA GLU A 156 -6.98 -5.87 23.78
C GLU A 156 -7.52 -6.99 22.89
N LYS A 157 -7.11 -7.07 21.62
CA LYS A 157 -7.57 -8.09 20.67
C LYS A 157 -7.22 -9.52 21.11
N TYR A 158 -5.97 -9.76 21.52
CA TYR A 158 -5.47 -11.13 21.76
C TYR A 158 -5.50 -11.58 23.22
N TYR A 159 -5.51 -10.67 24.20
CA TYR A 159 -5.41 -11.03 25.62
C TYR A 159 -6.66 -10.73 26.45
N LYS A 160 -7.63 -9.94 25.96
CA LYS A 160 -8.93 -9.78 26.67
C LYS A 160 -9.95 -10.87 26.33
N THR A 161 -9.72 -11.69 25.32
CA THR A 161 -10.59 -12.78 24.85
C THR A 161 -10.46 -14.08 25.66
N THR A 162 -9.72 -14.09 26.78
CA THR A 162 -9.48 -15.30 27.61
C THR A 162 -10.33 -15.42 28.89
N ASN A 163 -11.46 -14.69 29.01
CA ASN A 163 -12.39 -14.85 30.14
C ASN A 163 -13.79 -15.30 29.69
#